data_AF-A0A7C2JVL8-F1
#
_entry.id   AF-A0A7C2JVL8-F1
#
_cell.length_a   1.000
_cell.length_b   1.000
_cell.length_c   1.000
_cell.angle_alpha   90.00
_cell.angle_beta   90.00
_cell.angle_gamma   90.00
#
_symmetry.space_group_name_H-M   'P 1'
#
loop_
_entity.id
_entity.type
_entity.pdbx_description
1 polymer ?
#
loop_
_entity_poly.entity_id
_entity_poly.type
_entity_poly.pdbx_seq_one_letter_code
_entity_poly.pdbx_strand_id
1 'polypeptide(L)'
;MPTVAEGFWAGWVVVLTVVSAAGLFWLVMSVYFNRDPAAAHDPNEVWDETLREGTTPAPLWWFWLIVALLAASVVYLMLYPGLGTHRGVLNWSQGGRLAASRERFDEAFGAERARIAESSIADLQLDPAAMRAGWHLFNNHCSACHGADARGQAKQFPNLANDRWQWGGSERDIAQSIAVGRLATMPPWQAALGDDGVTAVAEYVRALAAGNPPKDGEGARIYGTSCFACHGADGSGLPALGAPSLKDPEWLYGGSLDDIRASIANGRNGQMPAFGGRLDETQLKLLTAWLVDGAEPRRGE
;
A
#
# COMPACT_ATOMS: atom_id res chain seq x y z
N MET A 1 -22.65 31.53 14.63
CA MET A 1 -22.28 32.80 13.97
C MET A 1 -20.79 32.70 13.66
N PRO A 2 -20.33 33.01 12.44
CA PRO A 2 -18.91 33.00 12.15
C PRO A 2 -18.20 33.94 13.11
N THR A 3 -17.00 33.56 13.55
CA THR A 3 -16.19 34.45 14.38
C THR A 3 -15.86 35.72 13.58
N VAL A 4 -15.58 36.83 14.26
CA VAL A 4 -15.18 38.09 13.59
C VAL A 4 -13.99 37.85 12.65
N ALA A 5 -13.07 36.96 13.02
CA ALA A 5 -11.94 36.55 12.20
C ALA A 5 -12.37 35.75 10.96
N GLU A 6 -13.31 34.80 11.09
CA GLU A 6 -13.85 34.04 9.95
C GLU A 6 -14.60 34.93 8.95
N GLY A 7 -15.41 35.88 9.44
CA GLY A 7 -16.12 36.83 8.60
C GLY A 7 -15.17 37.74 7.82
N PHE A 8 -14.10 38.21 8.46
CA PHE A 8 -13.06 39.02 7.81
C PHE A 8 -12.40 38.26 6.66
N TRP A 9 -11.88 37.05 6.92
CA TRP A 9 -11.17 36.27 5.89
C TRP A 9 -12.09 35.86 4.74
N ALA A 10 -13.34 35.50 5.04
CA ALA A 10 -14.32 35.19 4.01
C ALA A 10 -14.59 36.39 3.09
N GLY A 11 -14.79 37.57 3.67
CA GLY A 11 -14.95 38.81 2.92
C GLY A 11 -13.71 39.18 2.11
N TRP A 12 -12.52 38.98 2.67
CA TRP A 12 -11.25 39.25 1.99
C TRP A 12 -11.05 38.36 0.76
N VAL A 13 -11.35 37.06 0.87
CA VAL A 13 -11.33 36.12 -0.27
C VAL A 13 -12.30 36.58 -1.35
N VAL A 14 -13.53 36.96 -0.98
CA VAL A 14 -14.52 37.47 -1.93
C VAL A 14 -13.98 38.68 -2.69
N VAL A 15 -13.44 39.66 -1.98
CA VAL A 15 -12.90 40.89 -2.58
C VAL A 15 -11.75 40.56 -3.54
N LEU A 16 -10.76 39.79 -3.11
CA LEU A 16 -9.62 39.44 -3.97
C LEU A 16 -10.06 38.68 -5.23
N THR A 17 -10.95 37.71 -5.10
CA THR A 17 -11.46 36.95 -6.25
C THR A 17 -12.22 37.83 -7.23
N VAL A 18 -13.12 38.70 -6.75
CA VAL A 18 -13.92 39.59 -7.61
C VAL A 18 -13.05 40.65 -8.27
N VAL A 19 -12.15 41.29 -7.53
CA VAL A 19 -11.23 42.29 -8.08
C VAL A 19 -10.29 41.66 -9.11
N SER A 20 -9.78 40.46 -8.86
CA SER A 20 -8.93 39.75 -9.82
C SER A 20 -9.70 39.37 -11.09
N ALA A 21 -10.94 38.86 -10.96
CA ALA A 21 -11.77 38.54 -12.11
C ALA A 21 -12.12 39.78 -12.93
N ALA A 22 -12.45 40.90 -12.27
CA ALA A 22 -12.69 42.18 -12.93
C ALA A 22 -11.43 42.72 -13.61
N GLY A 23 -10.27 42.60 -12.96
CA GLY A 23 -8.98 42.98 -13.54
C GLY A 23 -8.60 42.14 -14.77
N LEU A 24 -8.83 40.83 -14.73
CA LEU A 24 -8.63 39.94 -15.88
C LEU A 24 -9.59 40.28 -17.02
N PHE A 25 -10.87 40.52 -16.71
CA PHE A 25 -11.85 40.94 -17.71
C PHE A 25 -11.44 42.27 -18.35
N TRP A 26 -11.03 43.25 -17.54
CA TRP A 26 -10.52 44.53 -18.02
C TRP A 26 -9.26 44.36 -18.90
N LEU A 27 -8.31 43.53 -18.49
CA LEU A 27 -7.08 43.26 -19.26
C LEU A 27 -7.43 42.67 -20.64
N VAL A 28 -8.32 41.68 -20.69
CA VAL A 28 -8.79 41.08 -21.93
C VAL A 28 -9.45 42.13 -22.83
N MET A 29 -10.33 42.97 -22.26
CA MET A 29 -10.95 44.07 -23.01
C MET A 29 -9.92 45.08 -23.53
N SER A 30 -8.90 45.42 -22.74
CA SER A 30 -7.83 46.34 -23.14
C SER A 30 -6.99 45.80 -24.30
N VAL A 31 -6.62 44.52 -24.26
CA VAL A 31 -5.81 43.87 -25.32
C VAL A 31 -6.58 43.78 -26.65
N TYR A 32 -7.89 43.58 -26.59
CA TYR A 32 -8.71 43.42 -27.79
C TYR A 32 -9.26 44.73 -28.36
N PHE A 33 -9.63 45.68 -27.51
CA PHE A 33 -10.38 46.87 -27.93
C PHE A 33 -9.66 48.21 -27.67
N ASN A 34 -8.56 48.21 -26.91
CA ASN A 34 -7.79 49.41 -26.59
C ASN A 34 -6.39 49.38 -27.22
N ARG A 35 -6.22 48.66 -28.33
CA ARG A 35 -5.00 48.69 -29.14
C ARG A 35 -4.85 50.05 -29.81
N ASP A 36 -3.68 50.65 -29.68
CA ASP A 36 -3.29 51.79 -30.51
C ASP A 36 -2.68 51.26 -31.82
N PRO A 37 -3.38 51.40 -32.97
CA PRO A 37 -2.84 50.97 -34.26
C PRO A 37 -1.66 51.85 -34.74
N ALA A 38 -1.44 53.02 -34.12
CA ALA A 38 -0.31 53.90 -34.39
C ALA A 38 0.89 53.67 -33.45
N ALA A 39 0.75 52.82 -32.41
CA ALA A 39 1.86 52.33 -31.60
C ALA A 39 2.68 51.34 -32.44
N ALA A 40 3.46 51.88 -33.38
CA ALA A 40 4.32 51.12 -34.26
C ALA A 40 5.41 50.41 -33.43
N HIS A 41 5.45 49.09 -33.51
CA HIS A 41 6.60 48.29 -33.09
C HIS A 41 7.82 48.72 -33.92
N ASP A 42 9.01 48.88 -33.32
CA ASP A 42 10.21 49.22 -34.10
C ASP A 42 10.49 48.05 -35.06
N PRO A 43 10.41 48.26 -36.39
CA PRO A 43 10.64 47.18 -37.35
C PRO A 43 12.09 46.65 -37.33
N ASN A 44 13.00 47.30 -36.59
CA ASN A 44 14.38 46.87 -36.38
C ASN A 44 14.58 46.09 -35.06
N GLU A 45 13.55 45.94 -34.23
CA GLU A 45 13.64 45.16 -33.00
C GLU A 45 13.70 43.66 -33.37
N VAL A 46 14.87 43.06 -33.20
CA VAL A 46 15.15 41.66 -33.51
C VAL A 46 15.83 41.03 -32.31
N TRP A 47 15.29 39.90 -31.88
CA TRP A 47 15.85 39.06 -30.83
C TRP A 47 16.57 37.87 -31.49
N ASP A 48 17.75 37.51 -30.96
CA ASP A 48 18.53 36.34 -31.41
C ASP A 48 18.66 36.24 -32.95
N GLU A 49 19.10 37.35 -33.56
CA GLU A 49 19.39 37.54 -34.99
C GLU A 49 18.20 37.41 -35.97
N THR A 50 17.16 36.63 -35.64
CA THR A 50 16.08 36.25 -36.57
C THR A 50 14.67 36.31 -35.97
N LEU A 51 14.52 36.34 -34.65
CA LEU A 51 13.21 36.34 -33.99
C LEU A 51 12.63 37.75 -33.93
N ARG A 52 11.36 37.88 -34.30
CA ARG A 52 10.61 39.15 -34.31
C ARG A 52 9.22 38.92 -33.76
N GLU A 53 8.70 39.86 -32.98
CA GLU A 53 7.32 39.81 -32.52
C GLU A 53 6.36 40.29 -33.61
N GLY A 54 5.27 39.55 -33.80
CA GLY A 54 4.22 39.90 -34.76
C GLY A 54 3.22 40.88 -34.15
N THR A 55 2.68 41.79 -34.97
CA THR A 55 1.64 42.76 -34.56
C THR A 55 0.22 42.30 -34.90
N THR A 56 0.05 41.03 -35.28
CA THR A 56 -1.25 40.49 -35.68
C THR A 56 -2.26 40.58 -34.52
N PRO A 57 -3.51 41.00 -34.80
CA PRO A 57 -4.52 41.04 -33.77
C PRO A 57 -4.78 39.63 -33.25
N ALA A 58 -5.06 39.55 -31.95
CA ALA A 58 -5.38 38.27 -31.32
C ALA A 58 -6.67 37.71 -31.94
N PRO A 59 -6.76 36.39 -32.21
CA PRO A 59 -7.94 35.82 -32.84
C PRO A 59 -9.22 36.02 -32.02
N LEU A 60 -10.34 36.33 -32.68
CA LEU A 60 -11.63 36.57 -31.99
C LEU A 60 -12.20 35.30 -31.34
N TRP A 61 -11.89 34.11 -31.84
CA TRP A 61 -12.33 32.87 -31.18
C TRP A 61 -11.66 32.70 -29.80
N TRP A 62 -10.41 33.17 -29.65
CA TRP A 62 -9.68 33.13 -28.38
C TRP A 62 -10.29 34.10 -27.35
N PHE A 63 -10.74 35.27 -27.81
CA PHE A 63 -11.52 36.21 -26.98
C PHE A 63 -12.78 35.55 -26.43
N TRP A 64 -13.60 34.97 -27.30
CA TRP A 64 -14.86 34.34 -26.88
C TRP A 64 -14.62 33.14 -25.95
N LEU A 65 -13.56 32.37 -26.19
CA LEU A 65 -13.15 31.29 -25.28
C LEU A 65 -12.84 31.83 -23.88
N ILE A 66 -12.05 32.90 -23.76
CA ILE A 66 -11.70 33.48 -22.46
C ILE A 66 -12.92 34.05 -21.75
N VAL A 67 -13.77 34.78 -22.48
CA VAL A 67 -15.02 35.32 -21.92
C VAL A 67 -15.92 34.19 -21.44
N ALA A 68 -16.05 33.10 -22.21
CA ALA A 68 -16.82 31.93 -21.80
C ALA A 68 -16.23 31.27 -20.53
N LEU A 69 -14.91 31.16 -20.42
CA LEU A 69 -14.25 30.62 -19.21
C LEU A 69 -14.43 31.52 -17.99
N LEU A 70 -14.36 32.85 -18.15
CA LEU A 70 -14.66 33.80 -17.07
C LEU A 70 -16.12 33.67 -16.62
N ALA A 71 -17.06 33.62 -17.56
CA ALA A 71 -18.47 33.41 -17.27
C ALA A 71 -18.72 32.06 -16.57
N ALA A 72 -18.11 30.98 -17.08
CA ALA A 72 -18.19 29.65 -16.47
C ALA A 72 -17.60 29.65 -15.04
N SER A 73 -16.53 30.39 -14.78
CA SER A 73 -15.92 30.51 -13.46
C SER A 73 -16.87 31.21 -12.47
N VAL A 74 -17.56 32.27 -12.91
CA VAL A 74 -18.58 32.95 -12.10
C VAL A 74 -19.75 32.00 -11.80
N VAL A 75 -20.27 31.30 -12.81
CA VAL A 75 -21.33 30.29 -12.63
C VAL A 75 -20.87 29.19 -11.67
N TYR A 76 -19.64 28.72 -11.78
CA TYR A 76 -19.10 27.70 -10.89
C TYR A 76 -19.06 28.16 -9.43
N LEU A 77 -18.61 29.40 -9.16
CA LEU A 77 -18.59 29.99 -7.81
C LEU A 77 -19.99 30.28 -7.25
N MET A 78 -21.00 30.44 -8.12
CA MET A 78 -22.40 30.48 -7.71
C MET A 78 -22.93 29.09 -7.32
N LEU A 79 -22.51 28.04 -8.03
CA LEU A 79 -23.00 26.67 -7.80
C LEU A 79 -22.30 25.96 -6.65
N TYR A 80 -20.99 26.16 -6.48
CA TYR A 80 -20.11 25.45 -5.56
C TYR A 80 -19.52 26.36 -4.48
N PRO A 81 -19.05 25.81 -3.34
CA PRO A 81 -18.28 26.58 -2.38
C PRO A 81 -16.95 27.04 -2.98
N GLY A 82 -16.56 28.28 -2.71
CA GLY A 82 -15.30 28.84 -3.20
C GLY A 82 -15.16 30.34 -2.95
N LEU A 83 -16.29 31.05 -2.86
CA LEU A 83 -16.32 32.49 -2.59
C LEU A 83 -16.60 32.77 -1.11
N GLY A 84 -15.55 32.83 -0.29
CA GLY A 84 -15.68 33.05 1.14
C GLY A 84 -16.51 31.97 1.85
N THR A 85 -17.54 32.37 2.60
CA THR A 85 -18.46 31.46 3.30
C THR A 85 -19.67 31.02 2.46
N HIS A 86 -19.76 31.46 1.20
CA HIS A 86 -20.82 31.05 0.30
C HIS A 86 -20.70 29.55 0.01
N ARG A 87 -21.74 28.77 0.37
CA ARG A 87 -21.75 27.31 0.19
C ARG A 87 -22.06 26.85 -1.23
N GLY A 88 -22.40 27.78 -2.12
CA GLY A 88 -22.95 27.44 -3.43
C GLY A 88 -24.44 27.13 -3.36
N VAL A 89 -25.16 27.35 -4.46
CA VAL A 89 -26.59 26.99 -4.58
C VAL A 89 -26.81 25.48 -4.42
N LEU A 90 -25.83 24.66 -4.80
CA LEU A 90 -25.92 23.19 -4.69
C LEU A 90 -25.61 22.67 -3.28
N ASN A 91 -25.16 23.52 -2.34
CA ASN A 91 -24.70 23.12 -1.00
C ASN A 91 -23.72 21.92 -1.00
N TRP A 92 -22.93 21.79 -2.07
CA TRP A 92 -22.01 20.68 -2.24
C TRP A 92 -20.81 20.80 -1.29
N SER A 93 -20.31 19.67 -0.79
CA SER A 93 -19.03 19.61 -0.08
C SER A 93 -18.35 18.27 -0.29
N GLN A 94 -17.01 18.25 -0.22
CA GLN A 94 -16.24 17.01 -0.28
C GLN A 94 -16.58 16.07 0.89
N GLY A 95 -16.78 16.62 2.10
CA GLY A 95 -17.19 15.85 3.27
C GLY A 95 -18.57 15.22 3.11
N GLY A 96 -19.55 15.97 2.62
CA GLY A 96 -20.89 15.44 2.34
C GLY A 96 -20.88 14.38 1.24
N ARG A 97 -20.09 14.58 0.19
CA ARG A 97 -19.92 13.57 -0.88
C ARG A 97 -19.32 12.27 -0.34
N LEU A 98 -18.33 12.36 0.54
CA LEU A 98 -17.71 11.20 1.17
C LEU A 98 -18.69 10.48 2.11
N ALA A 99 -19.43 11.23 2.94
CA ALA A 99 -20.45 10.67 3.83
C ALA A 99 -21.52 9.90 3.04
N ALA A 100 -22.10 10.53 2.02
CA ALA A 100 -23.08 9.89 1.15
C ALA A 100 -22.51 8.68 0.38
N SER A 101 -21.22 8.69 0.05
CA SER A 101 -20.57 7.52 -0.56
C SER A 101 -20.41 6.35 0.40
N ARG A 102 -20.16 6.63 1.69
CA ARG A 102 -20.09 5.61 2.73
C ARG A 102 -21.46 5.03 3.02
N GLU A 103 -22.49 5.87 3.16
CA GLU A 103 -23.88 5.43 3.34
C GLU A 103 -24.34 4.51 2.22
N ARG A 104 -24.09 4.86 0.95
CA ARG A 104 -24.41 3.98 -0.19
C ARG A 104 -23.65 2.66 -0.16
N PHE A 105 -22.41 2.67 0.32
CA PHE A 105 -21.63 1.44 0.48
C PHE A 105 -22.21 0.56 1.61
N ASP A 106 -22.55 1.16 2.74
CA ASP A 106 -23.14 0.44 3.89
C ASP A 106 -24.52 -0.12 3.54
N GLU A 107 -25.34 0.62 2.78
CA GLU A 107 -26.63 0.14 2.28
C GLU A 107 -26.47 -1.04 1.30
N ALA A 108 -25.51 -0.96 0.38
CA ALA A 108 -25.30 -2.00 -0.62
C ALA A 108 -24.62 -3.27 -0.07
N PHE A 109 -23.71 -3.12 0.90
CA PHE A 109 -22.82 -4.22 1.34
C PHE A 109 -22.96 -4.56 2.83
N GLY A 110 -23.68 -3.77 3.64
CA GLY A 110 -23.74 -3.95 5.10
C GLY A 110 -24.28 -5.32 5.52
N ALA A 111 -25.36 -5.79 4.89
CA ALA A 111 -25.95 -7.10 5.20
C ALA A 111 -24.97 -8.26 4.90
N GLU A 112 -24.28 -8.18 3.77
CA GLU A 112 -23.30 -9.19 3.37
C GLU A 112 -22.07 -9.18 4.28
N ARG A 113 -21.59 -7.99 4.65
CA ARG A 113 -20.50 -7.84 5.62
C ARG A 113 -20.86 -8.40 7.00
N ALA A 114 -22.10 -8.18 7.46
CA ALA A 114 -22.60 -8.74 8.70
C ALA A 114 -22.67 -10.28 8.63
N ARG A 115 -23.21 -10.83 7.53
CA ARG A 115 -23.21 -12.29 7.29
C ARG A 115 -21.81 -12.88 7.36
N ILE A 116 -20.83 -12.26 6.70
CA ILE A 116 -19.43 -12.72 6.73
C ILE A 116 -18.84 -12.61 8.14
N ALA A 117 -19.12 -11.53 8.86
CA ALA A 117 -18.65 -11.33 10.23
C ALA A 117 -19.15 -12.43 11.19
N GLU A 118 -20.37 -12.94 10.98
CA GLU A 118 -20.97 -14.01 11.78
C GLU A 118 -20.62 -15.44 11.30
N SER A 119 -20.30 -15.63 10.02
CA SER A 119 -20.02 -16.96 9.43
C SER A 119 -18.75 -17.61 10.01
N SER A 120 -18.66 -18.93 10.11
CA SER A 120 -17.37 -19.55 10.45
C SER A 120 -16.38 -19.47 9.28
N ILE A 121 -15.08 -19.62 9.52
CA ILE A 121 -14.09 -19.70 8.44
C ILE A 121 -14.40 -20.88 7.51
N ALA A 122 -14.77 -22.03 8.07
CA ALA A 122 -15.17 -23.21 7.29
C ALA A 122 -16.37 -22.93 6.37
N ASP A 123 -17.39 -22.21 6.85
CA ASP A 123 -18.54 -21.83 6.00
C ASP A 123 -18.13 -20.88 4.88
N LEU A 124 -17.23 -19.93 5.15
CA LEU A 124 -16.71 -19.01 4.14
C LEU A 124 -15.88 -19.74 3.08
N GLN A 125 -15.15 -20.79 3.45
CA GLN A 125 -14.42 -21.63 2.49
C GLN A 125 -15.34 -22.39 1.53
N LEU A 126 -16.55 -22.73 1.98
CA LEU A 126 -17.57 -23.36 1.13
C LEU A 126 -18.27 -22.37 0.21
N ASP A 127 -18.13 -21.06 0.44
CA ASP A 127 -18.75 -19.99 -0.36
C ASP A 127 -17.79 -19.50 -1.47
N PRO A 128 -18.07 -19.80 -2.75
CA PRO A 128 -17.21 -19.37 -3.86
C PRO A 128 -17.08 -17.84 -3.96
N ALA A 129 -18.13 -17.08 -3.63
CA ALA A 129 -18.07 -15.63 -3.68
C ALA A 129 -17.16 -15.06 -2.59
N ALA A 130 -17.22 -15.61 -1.37
CA ALA A 130 -16.32 -15.25 -0.28
C ALA A 130 -14.86 -15.56 -0.63
N MET A 131 -14.59 -16.73 -1.22
CA MET A 131 -13.24 -17.13 -1.59
C MET A 131 -12.68 -16.30 -2.75
N ARG A 132 -13.51 -15.94 -3.75
CA ARG A 132 -13.11 -14.96 -4.78
C ARG A 132 -12.79 -13.60 -4.19
N ALA A 133 -13.60 -13.13 -3.23
CA ALA A 133 -13.32 -11.87 -2.53
C ALA A 133 -11.99 -11.93 -1.74
N GLY A 134 -11.72 -13.03 -1.04
CA GLY A 134 -10.45 -13.28 -0.36
C GLY A 134 -9.25 -13.27 -1.33
N TRP A 135 -9.37 -13.91 -2.49
CA TRP A 135 -8.36 -13.89 -3.54
C TRP A 135 -8.12 -12.48 -4.10
N HIS A 136 -9.18 -11.68 -4.32
CA HIS A 136 -9.02 -10.30 -4.77
C HIS A 136 -8.33 -9.43 -3.72
N LEU A 137 -8.68 -9.59 -2.44
CA LEU A 137 -8.00 -8.91 -1.33
C LEU A 137 -6.51 -9.28 -1.30
N PHE A 138 -6.19 -10.57 -1.44
CA PHE A 138 -4.82 -11.04 -1.52
C PHE A 138 -4.05 -10.41 -2.69
N ASN A 139 -4.65 -10.38 -3.89
CA ASN A 139 -4.00 -9.82 -5.07
C ASN A 139 -3.77 -8.31 -4.98
N ASN A 140 -4.68 -7.57 -4.34
CA ASN A 140 -4.56 -6.13 -4.18
C ASN A 140 -3.56 -5.71 -3.10
N HIS A 141 -3.34 -6.55 -2.07
CA HIS A 141 -2.62 -6.14 -0.86
C HIS A 141 -1.38 -6.98 -0.53
N CYS A 142 -1.30 -8.22 -1.00
CA CYS A 142 -0.29 -9.19 -0.56
C CYS A 142 0.60 -9.72 -1.69
N SER A 143 0.08 -9.78 -2.92
CA SER A 143 0.74 -10.41 -4.08
C SER A 143 2.09 -9.80 -4.44
N ALA A 144 2.29 -8.51 -4.18
CA ALA A 144 3.56 -7.82 -4.46
C ALA A 144 4.76 -8.45 -3.74
N CYS A 145 4.53 -9.05 -2.56
CA CYS A 145 5.54 -9.78 -1.80
C CYS A 145 5.36 -11.29 -1.95
N HIS A 146 4.13 -11.80 -1.77
CA HIS A 146 3.88 -13.23 -1.71
C HIS A 146 3.59 -13.89 -3.06
N GLY A 147 3.73 -13.17 -4.18
CA GLY A 147 3.41 -13.65 -5.52
C GLY A 147 1.90 -13.67 -5.79
N ALA A 148 1.50 -13.66 -7.06
CA ALA A 148 0.09 -13.67 -7.45
C ALA A 148 -0.62 -15.00 -7.12
N ASP A 149 0.14 -16.08 -6.99
CA ASP A 149 -0.31 -17.42 -6.62
C ASP A 149 0.02 -17.79 -5.17
N ALA A 150 0.38 -16.80 -4.35
CA ALA A 150 0.74 -16.97 -2.94
C ALA A 150 1.96 -17.87 -2.67
N ARG A 151 2.75 -18.22 -3.68
CA ARG A 151 3.93 -19.10 -3.53
C ARG A 151 5.19 -18.40 -3.05
N GLY A 152 5.12 -17.10 -2.78
CA GLY A 152 6.24 -16.31 -2.30
C GLY A 152 7.25 -15.97 -3.40
N GLN A 153 8.42 -15.54 -2.95
CA GLN A 153 9.59 -15.27 -3.81
C GLN A 153 10.80 -15.91 -3.15
N ALA A 154 11.54 -16.72 -3.91
CA ALA A 154 12.68 -17.46 -3.40
C ALA A 154 13.66 -16.54 -2.66
N LYS A 155 14.09 -16.94 -1.45
CA LYS A 155 15.02 -16.19 -0.60
C LYS A 155 14.53 -14.83 -0.08
N GLN A 156 13.24 -14.50 -0.26
CA GLN A 156 12.69 -13.21 0.15
C GLN A 156 11.38 -13.33 0.93
N PHE A 157 10.36 -13.98 0.36
CA PHE A 157 9.01 -14.04 0.94
C PHE A 157 8.49 -15.48 1.00
N PRO A 158 7.83 -15.88 2.10
CA PRO A 158 7.38 -17.25 2.30
C PRO A 158 6.26 -17.62 1.34
N ASN A 159 6.24 -18.91 1.01
CA ASN A 159 5.15 -19.59 0.35
C ASN A 159 3.98 -19.73 1.36
N LEU A 160 2.86 -19.13 1.03
CA LEU A 160 1.63 -19.15 1.83
C LEU A 160 0.60 -20.17 1.30
N ALA A 161 0.92 -20.85 0.20
CA ALA A 161 0.07 -21.86 -0.42
C ALA A 161 0.38 -23.30 0.05
N ASN A 162 1.26 -23.45 1.04
CA ASN A 162 1.64 -24.74 1.62
C ASN A 162 1.18 -24.85 3.08
N ASP A 163 1.46 -25.99 3.71
CA ASP A 163 1.13 -26.29 5.10
C ASP A 163 2.24 -25.87 6.11
N ARG A 164 3.24 -25.09 5.67
CA ARG A 164 4.46 -24.80 6.44
C ARG A 164 4.45 -23.37 6.99
N TRP A 165 4.02 -23.24 8.23
CA TRP A 165 3.80 -21.94 8.86
C TRP A 165 4.81 -21.63 9.97
N GLN A 166 5.71 -20.68 9.70
CA GLN A 166 6.72 -20.20 10.66
C GLN A 166 6.11 -19.66 11.97
N TRP A 167 4.92 -19.06 11.90
CA TRP A 167 4.25 -18.38 13.02
C TRP A 167 2.98 -19.10 13.50
N GLY A 168 2.78 -20.35 13.07
CA GLY A 168 1.57 -21.13 13.29
C GLY A 168 0.58 -20.99 12.12
N GLY A 169 -0.05 -22.10 11.77
CA GLY A 169 -0.98 -22.21 10.63
C GLY A 169 -2.45 -22.23 11.00
N SER A 170 -2.79 -21.97 12.28
CA SER A 170 -4.19 -21.88 12.68
C SER A 170 -4.83 -20.59 12.16
N GLU A 171 -6.16 -20.57 12.04
CA GLU A 171 -6.93 -19.38 11.66
C GLU A 171 -6.53 -18.16 12.49
N ARG A 172 -6.36 -18.36 13.80
CA ARG A 172 -5.96 -17.32 14.75
C ARG A 172 -4.54 -16.81 14.48
N ASP A 173 -3.60 -17.71 14.20
CA ASP A 173 -2.20 -17.35 14.00
C ASP A 173 -1.98 -16.60 12.67
N ILE A 174 -2.71 -17.02 11.61
CA ILE A 174 -2.72 -16.35 10.31
C ILE A 174 -3.37 -14.98 10.44
N ALA A 175 -4.58 -14.90 11.02
CA ALA A 175 -5.26 -13.62 11.25
C ALA A 175 -4.40 -12.66 12.09
N GLN A 176 -3.74 -13.15 13.14
CA GLN A 176 -2.81 -12.36 13.94
C GLN A 176 -1.65 -11.86 13.09
N SER A 177 -1.03 -12.72 12.28
CA SER A 177 0.09 -12.33 11.43
C SER A 177 -0.30 -11.20 10.47
N ILE A 178 -1.51 -11.25 9.89
CA ILE A 178 -2.00 -10.21 9.00
C ILE A 178 -2.33 -8.92 9.76
N ALA A 179 -3.07 -9.03 10.87
CA ALA A 179 -3.57 -7.87 11.60
C ALA A 179 -2.45 -7.06 12.27
N VAL A 180 -1.53 -7.73 12.97
CA VAL A 180 -0.47 -7.06 13.76
C VAL A 180 0.91 -7.12 13.13
N GLY A 181 1.08 -7.86 12.04
CA GLY A 181 2.38 -8.07 11.42
C GLY A 181 3.26 -9.06 12.19
N ARG A 182 4.44 -9.35 11.64
CA ARG A 182 5.47 -10.22 12.25
C ARG A 182 6.86 -9.64 12.02
N LEU A 183 7.73 -9.85 12.99
CA LEU A 183 9.16 -9.56 12.89
C LEU A 183 9.93 -10.79 13.35
N ALA A 184 10.56 -11.48 12.41
CA ALA A 184 11.46 -12.59 12.74
C ALA A 184 12.85 -12.02 13.03
N THR A 185 13.53 -12.54 14.05
CA THR A 185 14.89 -12.13 14.41
C THR A 185 15.74 -13.36 14.70
N MET A 186 16.66 -13.66 13.79
CA MET A 186 17.76 -14.58 14.00
C MET A 186 19.04 -13.75 14.11
N PRO A 187 19.73 -13.74 15.27
CA PRO A 187 20.93 -12.94 15.45
C PRO A 187 22.08 -13.47 14.58
N PRO A 188 23.04 -12.60 14.19
CA PRO A 188 24.26 -13.03 13.52
C PRO A 188 25.18 -13.75 14.50
N TRP A 189 25.74 -14.89 14.08
CA TRP A 189 26.64 -15.70 14.91
C TRP A 189 28.11 -15.66 14.45
N GLN A 190 28.40 -14.98 13.34
CA GLN A 190 29.75 -14.95 12.76
C GLN A 190 30.83 -14.53 13.77
N ALA A 191 30.60 -13.44 14.50
CA ALA A 191 31.59 -12.92 15.46
C ALA A 191 31.80 -13.84 16.66
N ALA A 192 30.79 -14.63 17.04
CA ALA A 192 30.85 -15.51 18.20
C ALA A 192 31.43 -16.90 17.88
N LEU A 193 31.17 -17.40 16.67
CA LEU A 193 31.53 -18.77 16.27
C LEU A 193 32.73 -18.85 15.33
N GLY A 194 33.06 -17.77 14.60
CA GLY A 194 34.03 -17.81 13.50
C GLY A 194 33.60 -18.70 12.34
N ASP A 195 34.41 -18.78 11.29
CA ASP A 195 34.09 -19.53 10.07
C ASP A 195 33.94 -21.03 10.32
N ASP A 196 34.83 -21.60 11.15
CA ASP A 196 34.82 -23.03 11.51
C ASP A 196 33.58 -23.38 12.32
N GLY A 197 33.21 -22.56 13.31
CA GLY A 197 32.03 -22.79 14.13
C GLY A 197 30.73 -22.65 13.34
N VAL A 198 30.61 -21.62 12.49
CA VAL A 198 29.47 -21.45 11.57
C VAL A 198 29.35 -22.64 10.62
N THR A 199 30.47 -23.11 10.08
CA THR A 199 30.51 -24.29 9.22
C THR A 199 30.02 -25.54 9.95
N ALA A 200 30.57 -25.81 11.13
CA ALA A 200 30.25 -27.00 11.89
C ALA A 200 28.75 -27.07 12.24
N VAL A 201 28.15 -25.96 12.67
CA VAL A 201 26.72 -25.93 12.98
C VAL A 201 25.85 -25.97 11.71
N ALA A 202 26.29 -25.37 10.60
CA ALA A 202 25.56 -25.45 9.33
C ALA A 202 25.51 -26.89 8.79
N GLU A 203 26.62 -27.63 8.88
CA GLU A 203 26.66 -29.06 8.53
C GLU A 203 25.76 -29.89 9.44
N TYR A 204 25.77 -29.61 10.75
CA TYR A 204 24.86 -30.24 11.71
C TYR A 204 23.40 -29.99 11.35
N VAL A 205 23.01 -28.73 11.09
CA VAL A 205 21.63 -28.37 10.71
C VAL A 205 21.20 -29.05 9.41
N ARG A 206 22.10 -29.15 8.42
CA ARG A 206 21.82 -29.89 7.18
C ARG A 206 21.61 -31.39 7.44
N ALA A 207 22.41 -31.99 8.32
CA ALA A 207 22.25 -33.38 8.71
C ALA A 207 20.97 -33.61 9.54
N LEU A 208 20.59 -32.64 10.38
CA LEU A 208 19.33 -32.61 11.12
C LEU A 208 18.12 -32.59 10.18
N ALA A 209 18.16 -31.74 9.14
CA ALA A 209 17.15 -31.69 8.10
C ALA A 209 17.01 -33.03 7.36
N ALA A 210 18.13 -33.73 7.15
CA ALA A 210 18.16 -35.07 6.56
C ALA A 210 17.74 -36.20 7.53
N GLY A 211 17.39 -35.88 8.78
CA GLY A 211 16.97 -36.84 9.80
C GLY A 211 18.10 -37.69 10.40
N ASN A 212 19.36 -37.34 10.15
CA ASN A 212 20.52 -38.06 10.66
C ASN A 212 21.57 -37.10 11.28
N PRO A 213 21.20 -36.31 12.30
CA PRO A 213 22.15 -35.41 12.96
C PRO A 213 23.23 -36.21 13.71
N PRO A 214 24.52 -35.85 13.59
CA PRO A 214 25.58 -36.37 14.45
C PRO A 214 25.25 -36.16 15.92
N LYS A 215 25.59 -37.12 16.79
CA LYS A 215 25.33 -36.97 18.24
C LYS A 215 26.40 -36.16 18.97
N ASP A 216 27.57 -36.05 18.35
CA ASP A 216 28.78 -35.45 18.86
C ASP A 216 29.43 -34.54 17.81
N GLY A 217 30.55 -33.92 18.19
CA GLY A 217 31.24 -32.94 17.38
C GLY A 217 30.82 -31.50 17.66
N GLU A 218 31.56 -30.58 17.06
CA GLU A 218 31.45 -29.15 17.37
C GLU A 218 30.08 -28.57 16.99
N GLY A 219 29.52 -28.97 15.85
CA GLY A 219 28.19 -28.52 15.41
C GLY A 219 27.07 -28.94 16.35
N ALA A 220 27.08 -30.20 16.82
CA ALA A 220 26.12 -30.70 17.79
C ALA A 220 26.22 -29.96 19.13
N ARG A 221 27.45 -29.67 19.57
CA ARG A 221 27.71 -28.88 20.80
C ARG A 221 27.16 -27.46 20.67
N ILE A 222 27.49 -26.74 19.59
CA ILE A 222 27.01 -25.36 19.34
C ILE A 222 25.48 -25.34 19.27
N TYR A 223 24.87 -26.28 18.55
CA TYR A 223 23.42 -26.36 18.42
C TYR A 223 22.76 -26.55 19.80
N GLY A 224 23.26 -27.50 20.57
CA GLY A 224 22.76 -27.84 21.90
C GLY A 224 22.99 -26.75 22.96
N THR A 225 23.90 -25.79 22.74
CA THR A 225 24.11 -24.66 23.67
C THR A 225 23.33 -23.40 23.28
N SER A 226 23.15 -23.16 21.98
CA SER A 226 22.70 -21.84 21.49
C SER A 226 21.47 -21.91 20.60
N CYS A 227 21.41 -22.85 19.66
CA CYS A 227 20.39 -22.88 18.61
C CYS A 227 19.08 -23.52 19.09
N PHE A 228 19.17 -24.53 19.96
CA PHE A 228 18.01 -25.28 20.45
C PHE A 228 16.99 -24.41 21.19
N ALA A 229 17.44 -23.31 21.81
CA ALA A 229 16.58 -22.43 22.59
C ALA A 229 15.46 -21.78 21.76
N CYS A 230 15.73 -21.56 20.46
CA CYS A 230 14.75 -21.02 19.52
C CYS A 230 14.22 -22.09 18.56
N HIS A 231 15.08 -22.99 18.07
CA HIS A 231 14.71 -23.97 17.05
C HIS A 231 14.26 -25.34 17.61
N GLY A 232 14.24 -25.51 18.93
CA GLY A 232 13.92 -26.78 19.59
C GLY A 232 15.12 -27.73 19.61
N ALA A 233 15.09 -28.72 20.51
CA ALA A 233 16.16 -29.72 20.61
C ALA A 233 16.26 -30.61 19.37
N ASP A 234 15.15 -30.83 18.67
CA ASP A 234 15.07 -31.67 17.47
C ASP A 234 14.97 -30.86 16.17
N GLY A 235 15.05 -29.53 16.23
CA GLY A 235 14.88 -28.66 15.07
C GLY A 235 13.43 -28.45 14.62
N SER A 236 12.43 -28.81 15.41
CA SER A 236 11.00 -28.59 15.07
C SER A 236 10.60 -27.12 14.97
N GLY A 237 11.42 -26.18 15.45
CA GLY A 237 11.12 -24.76 15.46
C GLY A 237 10.26 -24.35 16.67
N LEU A 238 10.01 -23.05 16.78
CA LEU A 238 9.14 -22.49 17.82
C LEU A 238 8.27 -21.36 17.23
N PRO A 239 7.02 -21.66 16.86
CA PRO A 239 6.11 -20.68 16.24
C PRO A 239 5.88 -19.42 17.07
N ALA A 240 5.93 -19.53 18.40
CA ALA A 240 5.80 -18.38 19.30
C ALA A 240 6.88 -17.32 19.09
N LEU A 241 8.08 -17.73 18.63
CA LEU A 241 9.20 -16.83 18.30
C LEU A 241 9.34 -16.60 16.79
N GLY A 242 8.53 -17.28 15.97
CA GLY A 242 8.75 -17.32 14.53
C GLY A 242 10.04 -18.02 14.14
N ALA A 243 10.56 -18.92 14.99
CA ALA A 243 11.71 -19.73 14.64
C ALA A 243 11.23 -20.89 13.76
N PRO A 244 11.63 -20.97 12.47
CA PRO A 244 11.14 -22.00 11.57
C PRO A 244 11.65 -23.38 11.98
N SER A 245 10.91 -24.40 11.57
CA SER A 245 11.38 -25.79 11.56
C SER A 245 12.62 -25.89 10.66
N LEU A 246 13.68 -26.48 11.20
CA LEU A 246 14.90 -26.81 10.46
C LEU A 246 14.83 -28.20 9.83
N LYS A 247 13.68 -28.89 9.97
CA LYS A 247 13.41 -30.21 9.42
C LYS A 247 12.61 -30.14 8.12
N ASP A 248 12.07 -28.97 7.81
CA ASP A 248 11.25 -28.78 6.62
C ASP A 248 12.12 -28.86 5.36
N PRO A 249 11.62 -29.49 4.28
CA PRO A 249 12.36 -29.56 3.01
C PRO A 249 12.38 -28.23 2.27
N GLU A 250 11.41 -27.35 2.55
CA GLU A 250 11.28 -26.04 1.91
C GLU A 250 11.83 -24.94 2.83
N TRP A 251 12.90 -24.29 2.38
CA TRP A 251 13.58 -23.24 3.14
C TRP A 251 13.35 -21.89 2.50
N LEU A 252 12.83 -20.93 3.28
CA LEU A 252 12.65 -19.56 2.81
C LEU A 252 13.97 -18.99 2.26
N TYR A 253 15.08 -19.17 2.99
CA TYR A 253 16.38 -18.59 2.65
C TYR A 253 17.32 -19.54 1.90
N GLY A 254 16.81 -20.67 1.41
CA GLY A 254 17.61 -21.73 0.76
C GLY A 254 18.17 -22.76 1.74
N GLY A 255 18.30 -24.00 1.28
CA GLY A 255 18.73 -25.16 2.08
C GLY A 255 20.11 -25.72 1.72
N SER A 256 20.86 -25.05 0.83
CA SER A 256 22.25 -25.43 0.55
C SER A 256 23.14 -25.14 1.77
N LEU A 257 24.29 -25.80 1.87
CA LEU A 257 25.22 -25.55 2.98
C LEU A 257 25.64 -24.07 3.05
N ASP A 258 25.84 -23.44 1.89
CA ASP A 258 26.22 -22.04 1.80
C ASP A 258 25.08 -21.10 2.21
N ASP A 259 23.82 -21.43 1.87
CA ASP A 259 22.65 -20.67 2.31
C ASP A 259 22.46 -20.74 3.84
N ILE A 260 22.66 -21.93 4.42
CA ILE A 260 22.59 -22.15 5.87
C ILE A 260 23.71 -21.39 6.56
N ARG A 261 24.96 -21.52 6.10
CA ARG A 261 26.11 -20.74 6.59
C ARG A 261 25.85 -19.24 6.54
N ALA A 262 25.36 -18.73 5.40
CA ALA A 262 25.07 -17.31 5.24
C ALA A 262 24.00 -16.82 6.21
N SER A 263 22.98 -17.64 6.49
CA SER A 263 21.93 -17.31 7.45
C SER A 263 22.45 -17.30 8.89
N ILE A 264 23.30 -18.26 9.26
CA ILE A 264 23.90 -18.34 10.60
C ILE A 264 24.91 -17.21 10.82
N ALA A 265 25.77 -16.95 9.83
CA ALA A 265 26.77 -15.90 9.88
C ALA A 265 26.14 -14.51 10.05
N ASN A 266 25.19 -14.17 9.17
CA ASN A 266 24.67 -12.82 9.05
C ASN A 266 23.35 -12.58 9.80
N GLY A 267 22.71 -13.64 10.29
CA GLY A 267 21.37 -13.56 10.86
C GLY A 267 20.28 -13.28 9.81
N ARG A 268 19.04 -13.17 10.27
CA ARG A 268 17.85 -12.90 9.44
C ARG A 268 16.87 -12.00 10.20
N ASN A 269 16.33 -10.99 9.51
CA ASN A 269 15.37 -10.03 10.07
C ASN A 269 14.15 -9.85 9.14
N GLY A 270 13.42 -10.94 8.89
CA GLY A 270 12.24 -10.92 8.02
C GLY A 270 11.09 -10.13 8.65
N GLN A 271 10.41 -9.30 7.86
CA GLN A 271 9.30 -8.48 8.32
C GLN A 271 8.05 -8.69 7.45
N MET A 272 6.92 -8.96 8.12
CA MET A 272 5.59 -8.92 7.54
C MET A 272 4.87 -7.70 8.14
N PRO A 273 4.49 -6.69 7.33
CA PRO A 273 3.91 -5.45 7.86
C PRO A 273 2.47 -5.67 8.35
N ALA A 274 2.07 -4.94 9.40
CA ALA A 274 0.71 -4.97 9.90
C ALA A 274 -0.31 -4.40 8.89
N PHE A 275 -1.42 -5.11 8.69
CA PHE A 275 -2.56 -4.64 7.88
C PHE A 275 -3.76 -4.22 8.73
N GLY A 276 -3.68 -4.32 10.06
CA GLY A 276 -4.68 -3.77 10.97
C GLY A 276 -4.91 -2.27 10.70
N GLY A 277 -6.18 -1.88 10.57
CA GLY A 277 -6.59 -0.51 10.25
C GLY A 277 -6.46 -0.13 8.76
N ARG A 278 -5.79 -0.94 7.93
CA ARG A 278 -5.85 -0.84 6.46
C ARG A 278 -6.93 -1.74 5.88
N LEU A 279 -7.07 -2.92 6.45
CA LEU A 279 -8.15 -3.86 6.19
C LEU A 279 -9.12 -3.84 7.36
N ASP A 280 -10.41 -3.86 7.07
CA ASP A 280 -11.44 -4.06 8.08
C ASP A 280 -11.54 -5.53 8.52
N GLU A 281 -12.30 -5.80 9.58
CA GLU A 281 -12.43 -7.14 10.16
C GLU A 281 -13.02 -8.16 9.17
N THR A 282 -13.98 -7.73 8.35
CA THR A 282 -14.59 -8.60 7.31
C THR A 282 -13.55 -8.97 6.26
N GLN A 283 -12.76 -8.01 5.79
CA GLN A 283 -11.69 -8.23 4.82
C GLN A 283 -10.59 -9.13 5.38
N LEU A 284 -10.16 -8.90 6.62
CA LEU A 284 -9.18 -9.74 7.31
C LEU A 284 -9.68 -11.18 7.42
N LYS A 285 -10.95 -11.38 7.74
CA LYS A 285 -11.56 -12.70 7.88
C LYS A 285 -11.66 -13.43 6.54
N LEU A 286 -12.09 -12.76 5.47
CA LEU A 286 -12.11 -13.32 4.11
C LEU A 286 -10.72 -13.72 3.64
N LEU A 287 -9.72 -12.85 3.86
CA LEU A 287 -8.34 -13.12 3.51
C LEU A 287 -7.78 -14.31 4.31
N THR A 288 -8.10 -14.40 5.60
CA THR A 288 -7.72 -15.53 6.46
C THR A 288 -8.36 -16.82 5.97
N ALA A 289 -9.66 -16.81 5.66
CA ALA A 289 -10.36 -17.98 5.14
C ALA A 289 -9.73 -18.50 3.84
N TRP A 290 -9.37 -17.57 2.95
CA TRP A 290 -8.72 -17.89 1.68
C TRP A 290 -7.32 -18.53 1.86
N LEU A 291 -6.51 -18.00 2.78
CA LEU A 291 -5.18 -18.56 3.07
C LEU A 291 -5.24 -19.92 3.76
N VAL A 292 -6.19 -20.13 4.67
CA VAL A 292 -6.38 -21.41 5.37
C VAL A 292 -6.82 -22.53 4.40
N ASP A 293 -7.49 -22.20 3.30
CA ASP A 293 -7.90 -23.16 2.24
C ASP A 293 -6.73 -23.55 1.30
N GLY A 294 -5.49 -23.20 1.66
CA GLY A 294 -4.30 -23.50 0.87
C GLY A 294 -4.00 -22.49 -0.26
N ALA A 295 -4.67 -21.32 -0.25
CA ALA A 295 -4.44 -20.24 -1.20
C ALA A 295 -4.53 -20.66 -2.70
N GLU A 296 -5.27 -21.73 -3.00
CA GLU A 296 -5.41 -22.21 -4.37
C GLU A 296 -6.32 -21.29 -5.19
N PRO A 297 -5.88 -20.85 -6.39
CA PRO A 297 -6.80 -20.23 -7.34
C PRO A 297 -7.79 -21.28 -7.81
N ARG A 298 -9.08 -21.15 -7.45
CA ARG A 298 -10.14 -21.97 -8.03
C ARG A 298 -10.25 -21.61 -9.52
N ARG A 299 -9.61 -22.40 -10.37
CA ARG A 299 -9.66 -22.23 -11.83
C ARG A 299 -11.09 -22.53 -12.30
N GLY A 300 -11.84 -21.51 -12.70
CA GLY A 300 -13.13 -21.73 -13.35
C GLY A 300 -14.17 -20.60 -13.34
N GLU A 301 -13.86 -19.40 -12.85
CA GLU A 301 -14.80 -18.26 -12.83
C GLU A 301 -14.11 -16.93 -13.13
#